data_AF-A0AAP6A7B3-F1
#
_entry.id   AF-A0AAP6A7B3-F1
#
_cell.length_a   1.000
_cell.length_b   1.000
_cell.length_c   1.000
_cell.angle_alpha   90.00
_cell.angle_beta   90.00
_cell.angle_gamma   90.00
#
_symmetry.space_group_name_H-M   'P 1'
#
loop_
_entity.id
_entity.type
_entity.pdbx_description
1 polymer ?
#
loop_
_entity_poly.entity_id
_entity_poly.type
_entity_poly.pdbx_seq_one_letter_code
_entity_poly.pdbx_strand_id
1 'polypeptide(L)'
;MVRKKILLIIFGIILLYGGYFSWKVYQDSTRGIIPLESLQVKVIKTDKDYSISAKADLDNFERISNYQAIQIGNDVYLYFMKTKAFIKNSTVDIYLSNILVGDTTQAINNIYVVSGDDIVVKSNDSKYDHIDVLKYTDRELLLRLN
;
A
#
# COMPACT_ATOMS: atom_id res chain seq x y z
N MET A 1 38.16 -22.11 -20.86
CA MET A 1 36.77 -21.67 -21.16
C MET A 1 35.82 -21.83 -19.98
N VAL A 2 35.81 -22.97 -19.28
CA VAL A 2 34.89 -23.23 -18.14
C VAL A 2 34.99 -22.17 -17.02
N ARG A 3 36.20 -21.77 -16.63
CA ARG A 3 36.42 -20.71 -15.61
C ARG A 3 35.86 -19.33 -16.02
N LYS A 4 35.92 -18.97 -17.31
CA LYS A 4 35.33 -17.72 -17.84
C LYS A 4 33.79 -17.78 -17.81
N LYS A 5 33.20 -18.95 -18.11
CA LYS A 5 31.75 -19.16 -18.01
C LYS A 5 31.25 -19.07 -16.56
N ILE A 6 31.98 -19.64 -15.61
CA ILE A 6 31.65 -19.56 -14.17
C ILE A 6 31.69 -18.11 -13.67
N LEU A 7 32.72 -17.34 -14.03
CA LEU A 7 32.81 -15.92 -13.68
C LEU A 7 31.65 -15.09 -14.24
N LEU A 8 31.23 -15.34 -15.49
CA LEU A 8 30.08 -14.67 -16.09
C LEU A 8 28.77 -14.99 -15.37
N ILE A 9 28.60 -16.24 -14.91
CA ILE A 9 27.42 -16.65 -14.13
C ILE A 9 27.38 -15.91 -12.78
N ILE A 10 28.51 -15.87 -12.06
CA ILE A 10 28.61 -15.16 -10.78
C ILE A 10 28.30 -13.67 -10.97
N PHE A 11 28.87 -13.06 -12.01
CA PHE A 11 28.61 -11.66 -12.33
C PHE A 11 27.13 -11.41 -12.68
N GLY A 12 26.51 -12.32 -13.44
CA GLY A 12 25.07 -12.27 -13.72
C GLY A 12 24.22 -12.33 -12.46
N ILE A 13 24.55 -13.20 -11.51
CA ILE A 13 23.85 -13.30 -10.23
C ILE A 13 23.99 -11.99 -9.44
N ILE A 14 25.21 -11.45 -9.32
CA ILE A 14 25.45 -10.19 -8.59
C ILE A 14 24.65 -9.04 -9.22
N LEU A 15 24.62 -8.92 -10.54
CA LEU A 15 23.83 -7.91 -11.23
C LEU A 15 22.32 -8.08 -11.01
N LEU A 16 21.81 -9.31 -11.02
CA LEU A 16 20.40 -9.59 -10.77
C LEU A 16 19.99 -9.20 -9.34
N TYR A 17 20.77 -9.61 -8.34
CA TYR A 17 20.51 -9.25 -6.95
C TYR A 17 20.68 -7.76 -6.70
N GLY A 18 21.79 -7.17 -7.17
CA GLY A 18 22.06 -5.73 -7.04
C GLY A 18 21.00 -4.88 -7.73
N GLY A 19 20.56 -5.27 -8.92
CA GLY A 19 19.46 -4.64 -9.64
C GLY A 19 18.13 -4.74 -8.88
N TYR A 20 17.81 -5.90 -8.33
CA TYR A 20 16.60 -6.09 -7.53
C TYR A 20 16.56 -5.18 -6.28
N PHE A 21 17.65 -5.14 -5.51
CA PHE A 21 17.74 -4.30 -4.31
C PHE A 21 17.71 -2.81 -4.66
N SER A 22 18.48 -2.39 -5.66
CA SER A 22 18.48 -0.99 -6.12
C SER A 22 17.09 -0.56 -6.60
N TRP A 23 16.37 -1.46 -7.28
CA TRP A 23 15.00 -1.22 -7.73
C TRP A 23 14.01 -1.09 -6.58
N LYS A 24 14.16 -1.87 -5.51
CA LYS A 24 13.36 -1.75 -4.30
C LYS A 24 13.60 -0.42 -3.59
N VAL A 25 14.86 -0.05 -3.38
CA VAL A 25 15.24 1.24 -2.78
C VAL A 25 14.72 2.42 -3.61
N TYR A 26 14.85 2.34 -4.94
CA TYR A 26 14.30 3.35 -5.85
C TYR A 26 12.79 3.50 -5.70
N GLN A 27 12.03 2.39 -5.72
CA GLN A 27 10.58 2.45 -5.49
C GLN A 27 10.26 3.10 -4.15
N ASP A 28 10.96 2.73 -3.09
CA ASP A 28 10.73 3.28 -1.76
C ASP A 28 11.02 4.77 -1.68
N SER A 29 12.05 5.25 -2.38
CA SER A 29 12.37 6.67 -2.50
C SER A 29 11.37 7.48 -3.34
N THR A 30 10.56 6.82 -4.16
CA THR A 30 9.56 7.45 -5.04
C THR A 30 8.13 7.28 -4.54
N ARG A 31 7.97 6.86 -3.28
CA ARG A 31 6.66 6.77 -2.63
C ARG A 31 6.04 8.17 -2.56
N GLY A 32 4.86 8.30 -3.15
CA GLY A 32 4.07 9.51 -3.14
C GLY A 32 2.66 9.22 -2.64
N ILE A 33 2.03 10.22 -2.05
CA ILE A 33 0.63 10.16 -1.63
C ILE A 33 -0.26 10.30 -2.86
N ILE A 34 -1.36 9.57 -2.88
CA ILE A 34 -2.42 9.75 -3.89
C ILE A 34 -3.47 10.65 -3.25
N PRO A 35 -3.74 11.83 -3.81
CA PRO A 35 -4.77 12.71 -3.26
C PRO A 35 -6.16 12.12 -3.48
N LEU A 36 -7.11 12.40 -2.58
CA LEU A 36 -8.43 11.74 -2.58
C LEU A 36 -9.19 11.96 -3.90
N GLU A 37 -9.11 13.15 -4.48
CA GLU A 37 -9.77 13.48 -5.75
C GLU A 37 -9.28 12.64 -6.94
N SER A 38 -8.07 12.09 -6.84
CA SER A 38 -7.47 11.23 -7.86
C SER A 38 -7.68 9.74 -7.57
N LEU A 39 -8.44 9.41 -6.52
CA LEU A 39 -8.63 8.05 -6.03
C LEU A 39 -10.11 7.68 -6.00
N GLN A 40 -10.46 6.58 -6.65
CA GLN A 40 -11.79 5.99 -6.59
C GLN A 40 -11.68 4.68 -5.81
N VAL A 41 -12.28 4.64 -4.62
CA VAL A 41 -12.30 3.44 -3.78
C VAL A 41 -13.71 2.90 -3.67
N LYS A 42 -13.86 1.59 -3.85
CA LYS A 42 -15.11 0.86 -3.65
C LYS A 42 -14.91 -0.21 -2.61
N VAL A 43 -15.85 -0.29 -1.69
CA VAL A 43 -15.91 -1.31 -0.65
C VAL A 43 -17.14 -2.17 -0.90
N ILE A 44 -16.93 -3.48 -1.06
CA ILE A 44 -18.01 -4.44 -1.27
C ILE A 44 -17.98 -5.43 -0.12
N LYS A 45 -19.06 -5.51 0.64
CA LYS A 45 -19.23 -6.54 1.68
C LYS A 45 -19.35 -7.91 1.00
N THR A 46 -18.52 -8.85 1.43
CA THR A 46 -18.58 -10.28 1.04
C THR A 46 -19.03 -11.11 2.24
N ASP A 47 -19.24 -12.41 2.05
CA ASP A 47 -19.81 -13.29 3.09
C ASP A 47 -19.04 -13.28 4.42
N LYS A 48 -17.72 -13.02 4.39
CA LYS A 48 -16.85 -13.07 5.56
C LYS A 48 -15.85 -11.91 5.65
N ASP A 49 -15.90 -10.96 4.71
CA ASP A 49 -14.89 -9.91 4.60
C ASP A 49 -15.42 -8.69 3.84
N TYR A 50 -14.53 -7.74 3.55
CA TYR A 50 -14.76 -6.60 2.67
C TYR A 50 -13.73 -6.65 1.53
N SER A 51 -14.23 -6.66 0.30
CA SER A 51 -13.41 -6.48 -0.89
C SER A 51 -13.20 -4.98 -1.13
N ILE A 52 -11.94 -4.57 -1.17
CA ILE A 52 -11.50 -3.20 -1.42
C ILE A 52 -10.94 -3.15 -2.84
N SER A 53 -11.63 -2.43 -3.72
CA SER A 53 -11.17 -2.14 -5.07
C SER A 53 -10.86 -0.66 -5.18
N ALA A 54 -9.61 -0.31 -5.49
CA ALA A 54 -9.21 1.07 -5.69
C ALA A 54 -8.62 1.28 -7.07
N LYS A 55 -8.98 2.42 -7.67
CA LYS A 55 -8.47 2.90 -8.95
C LYS A 55 -7.96 4.32 -8.76
N ALA A 56 -6.72 4.58 -9.18
CA ALA A 56 -6.12 5.91 -9.11
C ALA A 56 -5.82 6.44 -10.51
N ASP A 57 -5.96 7.75 -10.71
CA ASP A 57 -5.36 8.40 -11.86
C ASP A 57 -3.85 8.59 -11.60
N LEU A 58 -3.03 7.97 -12.45
CA LEU A 58 -1.58 7.87 -12.26
C LEU A 58 -0.86 8.23 -13.55
N ASP A 59 0.35 8.78 -13.42
CA ASP A 59 1.19 9.05 -14.58
C ASP A 59 1.68 7.76 -15.23
N ASN A 60 2.25 7.91 -16.42
CA ASN A 60 3.05 6.85 -17.03
C ASN A 60 4.19 6.48 -16.08
N PHE A 61 4.48 5.19 -15.97
CA PHE A 61 5.49 4.64 -15.07
C PHE A 61 5.18 4.79 -13.57
N GLU A 62 3.90 4.77 -13.19
CA GLU A 62 3.46 4.76 -11.80
C GLU A 62 2.55 3.57 -11.49
N ARG A 63 2.59 3.10 -10.24
CA ARG A 63 1.65 2.11 -9.75
C ARG A 63 1.11 2.46 -8.37
N ILE A 64 -0.10 2.00 -8.07
CA ILE A 64 -0.60 1.94 -6.70
C ILE A 64 0.29 0.95 -5.93
N SER A 65 0.73 1.37 -4.74
CA SER A 65 1.61 0.61 -3.87
C SER A 65 1.40 1.03 -2.41
N ASN A 66 1.78 0.19 -1.46
CA ASN A 66 1.66 0.48 -0.02
C ASN A 66 0.25 0.93 0.35
N TYR A 67 -0.69 0.00 0.19
CA TYR A 67 -2.05 0.13 0.65
C TYR A 67 -2.17 -0.63 1.98
N GLN A 68 -2.69 0.03 3.02
CA GLN A 68 -3.03 -0.64 4.28
C GLN A 68 -4.32 -0.08 4.85
N ALA A 69 -4.88 -0.83 5.80
CA ALA A 69 -6.05 -0.47 6.57
C ALA A 69 -5.69 -0.47 8.05
N ILE A 70 -6.12 0.54 8.78
CA ILE A 70 -5.90 0.62 10.22
C ILE A 70 -7.23 0.70 10.92
N GLN A 71 -7.44 -0.18 11.89
CA GLN A 71 -8.60 -0.16 12.76
C GLN A 71 -8.26 0.56 14.07
N ILE A 72 -9.01 1.62 14.36
CA ILE A 72 -8.96 2.33 15.64
C ILE A 72 -10.39 2.29 16.19
N GLY A 73 -10.60 1.51 17.26
CA GLY A 73 -11.95 1.26 17.75
C GLY A 73 -12.81 0.52 16.72
N ASN A 74 -13.98 1.09 16.41
CA ASN A 74 -14.91 0.54 15.41
C ASN A 74 -14.72 1.13 14.00
N ASP A 75 -13.72 1.99 13.81
CA ASP A 75 -13.51 2.69 12.54
C ASP A 75 -12.26 2.14 11.84
N VAL A 76 -12.38 1.95 10.53
CA VAL A 76 -11.28 1.50 9.66
C VAL A 76 -10.90 2.61 8.70
N TYR A 77 -9.61 2.84 8.57
CA TYR A 77 -9.04 3.87 7.72
C TYR A 77 -8.13 3.25 6.68
N LEU A 78 -8.50 3.40 5.41
CA LEU A 78 -7.76 2.93 4.25
C LEU A 78 -6.88 4.03 3.70
N TYR A 79 -5.63 3.73 3.38
CA TYR A 79 -4.77 4.65 2.65
C TYR A 79 -4.08 3.95 1.48
N PHE A 80 -3.80 4.72 0.43
CA PHE A 80 -3.17 4.24 -0.79
C PHE A 80 -2.07 5.21 -1.21
N MET A 81 -0.89 4.65 -1.51
CA MET A 81 0.22 5.42 -2.05
C MET A 81 0.52 5.00 -3.49
N LYS A 82 1.36 5.77 -4.16
CA LYS A 82 1.92 5.43 -5.46
C LYS A 82 3.44 5.36 -5.42
N THR A 83 4.03 4.60 -6.32
CA THR A 83 5.49 4.53 -6.54
C THR A 83 5.79 4.50 -8.03
N LYS A 84 7.01 4.87 -8.42
CA LYS A 84 7.46 4.68 -9.80
C LYS A 84 7.58 3.19 -10.12
N ALA A 85 7.19 2.81 -11.33
CA ALA A 85 7.20 1.44 -11.81
C ALA A 85 7.45 1.37 -13.32
N PHE A 86 8.03 0.27 -13.81
CA PHE A 86 8.22 0.07 -15.25
C PHE A 86 6.90 -0.08 -16.02
N ILE A 87 5.88 -0.66 -15.37
CA ILE A 87 4.55 -0.89 -15.95
C ILE A 87 3.54 -0.14 -15.08
N LYS A 88 2.70 0.67 -15.73
CA LYS A 88 1.62 1.38 -15.03
C LYS A 88 0.65 0.36 -14.44
N ASN A 89 0.35 0.50 -13.15
CA ASN A 89 -0.73 -0.25 -12.52
C ASN A 89 -1.59 0.67 -11.64
N SER A 90 -2.69 1.13 -12.22
CA SER A 90 -3.62 2.07 -11.61
C SER A 90 -4.73 1.42 -10.78
N THR A 91 -4.67 0.11 -10.57
CA THR A 91 -5.76 -0.64 -9.90
C THR A 91 -5.20 -1.59 -8.85
N VAL A 92 -5.95 -1.74 -7.77
CA VAL A 92 -5.68 -2.71 -6.72
C VAL A 92 -7.00 -3.33 -6.25
N ASP A 93 -7.02 -4.65 -6.16
CA ASP A 93 -8.15 -5.43 -5.65
C ASP A 93 -7.64 -6.34 -4.54
N ILE A 94 -8.12 -6.12 -3.32
CA ILE A 94 -7.64 -6.83 -2.13
C ILE A 94 -8.78 -7.04 -1.13
N TYR A 95 -8.56 -7.99 -0.22
CA TYR A 95 -9.43 -8.18 0.94
C TYR A 95 -8.95 -7.36 2.11
N LEU A 96 -9.88 -6.78 2.87
CA LEU A 96 -9.58 -5.94 4.02
C LEU A 96 -8.76 -6.70 5.06
N SER A 97 -9.12 -7.95 5.36
CA SER A 97 -8.39 -8.82 6.31
C SER A 97 -6.89 -8.97 6.02
N ASN A 98 -6.47 -8.87 4.75
CA ASN A 98 -5.07 -9.02 4.36
C ASN A 98 -4.21 -7.78 4.64
N ILE A 99 -4.85 -6.64 4.89
CA ILE A 99 -4.18 -5.35 5.02
C ILE A 99 -4.56 -4.61 6.31
N LEU A 100 -5.44 -5.19 7.12
CA LEU A 100 -5.95 -4.63 8.35
C LEU A 100 -4.96 -4.81 9.50
N VAL A 101 -4.66 -3.72 10.18
CA VAL A 101 -3.78 -3.66 11.36
C VAL A 101 -4.50 -2.90 12.47
N GLY A 102 -4.27 -3.25 13.74
CA GLY A 102 -4.85 -2.55 14.90
C GLY A 102 -5.87 -3.39 15.66
N ASP A 103 -6.98 -2.77 16.09
CA ASP A 103 -8.00 -3.34 16.97
C ASP A 103 -8.92 -4.37 16.27
N THR A 104 -8.33 -5.37 15.61
CA THR A 104 -9.05 -6.32 14.72
C THR A 104 -10.11 -7.20 15.39
N THR A 105 -10.18 -7.18 16.73
CA THR A 105 -11.22 -7.89 17.50
C THR A 105 -12.51 -7.09 17.65
N GLN A 106 -12.52 -5.80 17.33
CA GLN A 106 -13.69 -4.94 17.44
C GLN A 106 -14.53 -4.98 16.16
N ALA A 107 -15.84 -4.74 16.30
CA ALA A 107 -16.73 -4.69 15.14
C ALA A 107 -16.45 -3.44 14.29
N ILE A 108 -16.44 -3.60 12.97
CA ILE A 108 -16.24 -2.49 12.04
C ILE A 108 -17.59 -1.82 11.79
N ASN A 109 -17.69 -0.55 12.17
CA ASN A 109 -18.86 0.32 11.97
C ASN A 109 -18.66 1.27 10.78
N ASN A 110 -17.46 1.78 10.57
CA ASN A 110 -17.21 2.71 9.45
C ASN A 110 -15.92 2.35 8.74
N ILE A 111 -15.92 2.53 7.42
CA ILE A 111 -14.74 2.41 6.57
C ILE A 111 -14.55 3.74 5.85
N TYR A 112 -13.41 4.37 6.09
CA TYR A 112 -12.98 5.62 5.49
C TYR A 112 -11.80 5.38 4.54
N VAL A 113 -11.67 6.22 3.52
CA VAL A 113 -10.40 6.44 2.85
C VAL A 113 -9.81 7.76 3.31
N VAL A 114 -8.50 7.77 3.52
CA VAL A 114 -7.75 8.91 4.01
C VAL A 114 -6.56 9.18 3.10
N SER A 115 -6.21 10.47 2.97
CA SER A 115 -5.02 10.94 2.29
C SER A 115 -4.42 12.11 3.08
N GLY A 116 -3.10 12.26 3.06
CA GLY A 116 -2.42 13.35 3.77
C GLY A 116 -0.90 13.20 3.77
N ASP A 117 -0.22 14.33 3.95
CA ASP A 117 1.24 14.49 3.79
C ASP A 117 2.10 13.64 4.75
N ASP A 118 1.51 13.14 5.85
CA ASP A 118 2.22 12.48 6.96
C ASP A 118 1.94 10.96 7.09
N ILE A 119 1.72 10.25 5.97
CA ILE A 119 1.60 8.77 6.01
C ILE A 119 2.99 8.13 6.17
N VAL A 120 3.40 7.91 7.42
CA VAL A 120 4.66 7.23 7.76
C VAL A 120 4.42 5.73 7.87
N VAL A 121 4.71 4.98 6.81
CA VAL A 121 4.74 3.51 6.84
C VAL A 121 6.11 3.06 7.36
N LYS A 122 6.21 2.79 8.66
CA LYS A 122 7.40 2.13 9.23
C LYS A 122 7.23 0.62 9.18
N SER A 123 8.33 -0.06 8.89
CA SER A 123 8.45 -1.51 8.97
C SER A 123 9.77 -1.78 9.66
N ASN A 124 9.72 -2.31 10.89
CA ASN A 124 10.69 -3.30 11.38
C ASN A 124 10.49 -3.77 12.84
N ASP A 125 9.58 -3.22 13.66
CA ASP A 125 9.38 -3.81 15.00
C ASP A 125 8.03 -3.52 15.69
N SER A 126 7.60 -4.52 16.44
CA SER A 126 6.22 -4.96 16.73
C SER A 126 5.46 -4.25 17.86
N LYS A 127 5.92 -3.09 18.36
CA LYS A 127 5.28 -2.49 19.55
C LYS A 127 4.61 -1.14 19.39
N TYR A 128 5.01 -0.27 18.48
CA TYR A 128 4.35 1.03 18.31
C TYR A 128 4.61 1.63 16.92
N ASP A 129 4.03 1.02 15.88
CA ASP A 129 3.77 1.73 14.62
C ASP A 129 2.43 2.47 14.77
N HIS A 130 2.41 3.56 15.55
CA HIS A 130 1.29 4.48 15.52
C HIS A 130 1.39 5.31 14.25
N ILE A 131 0.78 4.81 13.18
CA ILE A 131 0.28 5.67 12.12
C ILE A 131 -0.77 6.55 12.80
N ASP A 132 -0.47 7.84 12.98
CA ASP A 132 -1.39 8.79 13.59
C ASP A 132 -2.42 9.21 12.56
N VAL A 133 -3.36 8.31 12.29
CA VAL A 133 -4.43 8.48 11.31
C VAL A 133 -5.31 9.69 11.62
N LEU A 134 -5.30 10.13 12.89
CA LEU A 134 -6.04 11.30 13.35
C LEU A 134 -5.45 12.63 12.84
N LYS A 135 -4.22 12.62 12.31
CA LYS A 135 -3.61 13.79 11.66
C LYS A 135 -4.03 13.96 10.20
N TYR A 136 -4.78 13.03 9.61
CA TYR A 136 -5.20 13.14 8.23
C TYR A 136 -6.26 14.23 8.07
N THR A 137 -5.89 15.28 7.33
CA THR A 137 -6.74 16.44 7.02
C THR A 137 -7.89 16.07 6.08
N ASP A 138 -7.69 15.10 5.18
CA ASP A 138 -8.67 14.71 4.17
C ASP A 138 -9.13 13.26 4.38
N ARG A 139 -10.45 13.10 4.56
CA ARG A 139 -11.11 11.80 4.73
C ARG A 139 -12.44 11.75 3.99
N GLU A 140 -12.74 10.59 3.43
CA GLU A 140 -14.02 10.30 2.80
C GLU A 140 -14.60 9.01 3.39
N LEU A 141 -15.88 9.04 3.77
CA LEU A 141 -16.60 7.86 4.25
C LEU A 141 -17.01 7.00 3.05
N LEU A 142 -16.55 5.75 3.01
CA LEU A 142 -16.88 4.81 1.94
C LEU A 142 -18.05 3.90 2.29
N LEU A 143 -18.13 3.46 3.55
CA LEU A 143 -19.17 2.55 4.00
C LEU A 143 -19.49 2.77 5.48
N ARG A 144 -20.78 2.83 5.78
CA ARG A 144 -21.30 2.78 7.15
C ARG A 144 -22.03 1.47 7.37
N LEU A 145 -21.62 0.76 8.40
CA LEU A 145 -22.16 -0.49 8.88
C LEU A 145 -22.89 -0.20 10.18
N ASN A 146 -24.18 -0.55 10.22
CA ASN A 146 -25.02 -0.43 11.40
C ASN A 146 -24.85 -1.65 12.31
#